data_AF-A0A428SJJ1-F1
#
_entry.id   AF-A0A428SJJ1-F1
#
_cell.length_a   1.000
_cell.length_b   1.000
_cell.length_c   1.000
_cell.angle_alpha   90.00
_cell.angle_beta   90.00
_cell.angle_gamma   90.00
#
_symmetry.space_group_name_H-M   'P 1'
#
loop_
_entity.id
_entity.type
_entity.pdbx_description
1 polymer ?
#
loop_
_entity_poly.entity_id
_entity_poly.type
_entity_poly.pdbx_seq_one_letter_code
_entity_poly.pdbx_strand_id
1 'polypeptide(L)'
;MGTNPSSQGSARPSRTPKQAMMAQMPMLIRQNRVPEMAWLLLQACPGDWDCGWGPLVRSTLTRAIKRELSAKELTEAAVTIRFRWELALYADHIVKTFGLQVPGGEVCILWDFAKWRSELAGGQHRNHSFAWDMVVRGGIKPNLLDHDGYPFDRFLHYVVAAVTLMDLPEDMTRALATIVVKYTAGEQGFLQQRARVRCAT
;
A
#
# COMPACT_ATOMS: atom_id res chain seq x y z
N MET A 1 48.90 13.13 -30.21
CA MET A 1 47.56 13.63 -30.62
C MET A 1 46.82 12.41 -31.16
N GLY A 2 46.04 11.63 -30.38
CA GLY A 2 44.85 11.99 -29.61
C GLY A 2 43.74 12.35 -30.62
N THR A 3 42.72 11.54 -30.90
CA THR A 3 41.70 11.03 -29.96
C THR A 3 40.94 9.79 -30.48
N ASN A 4 40.59 8.88 -29.56
CA ASN A 4 39.54 7.85 -29.70
C ASN A 4 38.16 8.50 -29.46
N PRO A 5 37.07 8.08 -30.15
CA PRO A 5 35.72 8.41 -29.76
C PRO A 5 35.18 7.37 -28.77
N SER A 6 34.93 7.85 -27.55
CA SER A 6 34.33 7.12 -26.44
C SER A 6 32.93 6.63 -26.76
N SER A 7 32.71 5.34 -26.57
CA SER A 7 31.40 4.70 -26.50
C SER A 7 30.65 5.19 -25.26
N GLN A 8 29.67 6.07 -25.46
CA GLN A 8 28.67 6.39 -24.43
C GLN A 8 27.63 5.26 -24.39
N GLY A 9 27.95 4.22 -23.62
CA GLY A 9 26.94 3.28 -23.13
C GLY A 9 26.04 4.01 -22.16
N SER A 10 24.81 4.32 -22.58
CA SER A 10 23.74 4.76 -21.66
C SER A 10 23.46 3.61 -20.69
N ALA A 11 24.08 3.66 -19.51
CA ALA A 11 23.77 2.76 -18.42
C ALA A 11 22.35 3.08 -17.94
N ARG A 12 21.39 2.25 -18.38
CA ARG A 12 20.02 2.23 -17.86
C ARG A 12 20.13 2.11 -16.33
N PRO A 13 19.53 3.01 -15.52
CA PRO A 13 19.64 2.91 -14.08
C PRO A 13 19.15 1.54 -13.63
N SER A 14 20.01 0.81 -12.93
CA SER A 14 19.67 -0.48 -12.34
C SER A 14 18.55 -0.25 -11.33
N ARG A 15 17.44 -0.98 -11.52
CA ARG A 15 16.34 -0.94 -10.56
C ARG A 15 16.87 -1.38 -9.20
N THR A 16 16.50 -0.66 -8.15
CA THR A 16 16.77 -1.14 -6.78
C THR A 16 16.08 -2.50 -6.57
N PRO A 17 16.57 -3.36 -5.67
CA PRO A 17 15.94 -4.66 -5.40
C PRO A 17 14.43 -4.54 -5.11
N LYS A 18 14.04 -3.48 -4.41
CA LYS A 18 12.65 -3.11 -4.13
C LYS A 18 11.85 -2.79 -5.40
N GLN A 19 12.40 -1.99 -6.32
CA GLN A 19 11.74 -1.66 -7.60
C GLN A 19 11.64 -2.88 -8.53
N ALA A 20 12.64 -3.77 -8.51
CA ALA A 20 12.60 -5.02 -9.26
C ALA A 20 11.54 -5.98 -8.72
N MET A 21 11.30 -6.01 -7.41
CA MET A 21 10.21 -6.76 -6.78
C MET A 21 8.83 -6.26 -7.24
N MET A 22 8.62 -4.94 -7.25
CA MET A 22 7.33 -4.37 -7.70
C MET A 22 7.03 -4.65 -9.17
N ALA A 23 8.05 -4.65 -10.03
CA ALA A 23 7.87 -4.88 -11.46
C ALA A 23 7.40 -6.32 -11.79
N GLN A 24 7.57 -7.28 -10.88
CA GLN A 24 7.20 -8.68 -11.09
C GLN A 24 5.73 -8.96 -10.72
N MET A 25 5.16 -8.16 -9.81
CA MET A 25 3.80 -8.37 -9.27
C MET A 25 2.71 -8.49 -10.35
N PRO A 26 2.61 -7.61 -11.37
CA PRO A 26 1.55 -7.72 -12.38
C PRO A 26 1.61 -9.04 -13.18
N MET A 27 2.82 -9.51 -13.50
CA MET A 27 3.01 -10.75 -14.24
C MET A 27 2.58 -11.97 -13.41
N LEU A 28 2.94 -12.00 -12.12
CA LEU A 28 2.60 -13.09 -11.21
C LEU A 28 1.10 -13.14 -10.92
N ILE A 29 0.47 -11.98 -10.79
CA ILE A 29 -0.99 -11.85 -10.67
C ILE A 29 -1.68 -12.46 -11.90
N ARG A 30 -1.22 -12.11 -13.10
CA ARG A 30 -1.77 -12.62 -14.37
C ARG A 30 -1.62 -14.13 -14.50
N GLN A 31 -0.52 -14.69 -14.01
CA GLN A 31 -0.24 -16.12 -14.03
C GLN A 31 -0.83 -16.88 -12.83
N ASN A 32 -1.50 -16.18 -11.90
CA ASN A 32 -2.02 -16.72 -10.65
C ASN A 32 -0.98 -17.52 -9.84
N ARG A 33 0.27 -17.03 -9.82
CA ARG A 33 1.43 -17.68 -9.18
C ARG A 33 1.44 -17.39 -7.68
N VAL A 34 0.45 -17.91 -6.95
CA VAL A 34 0.18 -17.57 -5.54
C VAL A 34 1.39 -17.77 -4.62
N PRO A 35 2.15 -18.89 -4.68
CA PRO A 35 3.34 -19.04 -3.83
C PRO A 35 4.39 -17.94 -4.04
N GLU A 36 4.65 -17.57 -5.30
CA GLU A 36 5.60 -16.50 -5.64
C GLU A 36 5.07 -15.12 -5.24
N MET A 37 3.78 -14.87 -5.44
CA MET A 37 3.12 -13.65 -4.99
C MET A 37 3.22 -13.50 -3.47
N ALA A 38 2.97 -14.59 -2.72
CA ALA A 38 3.05 -14.63 -1.27
C ALA A 38 4.49 -14.38 -0.79
N TRP A 39 5.48 -14.98 -1.46
CA TRP A 39 6.89 -14.76 -1.17
C TRP A 39 7.28 -13.29 -1.34
N LEU A 40 6.92 -12.65 -2.47
CA LEU A 40 7.21 -11.24 -2.68
C LEU A 40 6.50 -10.35 -1.65
N LEU A 41 5.25 -10.64 -1.33
CA LEU A 41 4.50 -9.83 -0.37
C LEU A 41 5.14 -9.89 1.02
N LEU A 42 5.63 -11.05 1.48
CA LEU A 42 6.33 -11.18 2.76
C LEU A 42 7.64 -10.39 2.84
N GLN A 43 8.29 -10.12 1.70
CA GLN A 43 9.46 -9.24 1.64
C GLN A 43 9.08 -7.75 1.59
N ALA A 44 7.79 -7.45 1.43
CA ALA A 44 7.22 -6.13 1.49
C ALA A 44 6.51 -5.91 2.85
N CYS A 45 5.86 -4.77 2.97
CA CYS A 45 5.13 -4.34 4.17
C CYS A 45 5.93 -4.44 5.48
N PRO A 46 7.16 -3.89 5.54
CA PRO A 46 7.97 -3.93 6.76
C PRO A 46 7.23 -3.29 7.93
N GLY A 47 7.11 -4.05 9.02
CA GLY A 47 6.41 -3.64 10.24
C GLY A 47 4.95 -4.07 10.34
N ASP A 48 4.37 -4.71 9.31
CA ASP A 48 2.96 -5.17 9.35
C ASP A 48 2.82 -6.56 9.97
N TRP A 49 3.84 -7.41 9.85
CA TRP A 49 3.70 -8.85 10.06
C TRP A 49 3.52 -9.29 11.52
N ASP A 50 3.85 -8.41 12.46
CA ASP A 50 3.91 -8.72 13.89
C ASP A 50 2.86 -7.95 14.70
N CYS A 51 1.87 -7.32 14.05
CA CYS A 51 0.79 -6.59 14.73
C CYS A 51 -0.56 -6.70 13.99
N GLY A 52 -1.66 -6.44 14.71
CA GLY A 52 -3.01 -6.48 14.14
C GLY A 52 -3.32 -7.82 13.47
N TRP A 53 -3.81 -7.77 12.23
CA TRP A 53 -4.07 -8.96 11.41
C TRP A 53 -2.83 -9.56 10.73
N GLY A 54 -1.67 -8.90 10.86
CA GLY A 54 -0.40 -9.30 10.26
C GLY A 54 0.00 -10.75 10.49
N PRO A 55 -0.01 -11.25 11.75
CA PRO A 55 0.39 -12.63 12.04
C PRO A 55 -0.47 -13.68 11.34
N LEU A 56 -1.78 -13.45 11.23
CA LEU A 56 -2.70 -14.36 10.53
C LEU A 56 -2.43 -14.36 9.02
N VAL A 57 -2.26 -13.18 8.41
CA VAL A 57 -1.91 -13.09 6.99
C VAL A 57 -0.54 -13.72 6.74
N ARG A 58 0.45 -13.44 7.58
CA ARG A 58 1.80 -14.04 7.49
C ARG A 58 1.74 -15.57 7.51
N SER A 59 0.92 -16.14 8.41
CA SER A 59 0.70 -17.59 8.49
C SER A 59 0.13 -18.15 7.19
N THR A 60 -0.93 -17.53 6.65
CA THR A 60 -1.55 -17.93 5.37
C THR A 60 -0.55 -17.84 4.21
N LEU A 61 0.20 -16.75 4.10
CA LEU A 61 1.21 -16.58 3.06
C LEU A 61 2.33 -17.63 3.17
N THR A 62 2.78 -17.93 4.39
CA THR A 62 3.80 -18.94 4.64
C THR A 62 3.31 -20.33 4.23
N ARG A 63 2.07 -20.70 4.57
CA ARG A 63 1.44 -21.96 4.13
C ARG A 63 1.28 -22.00 2.61
N ALA A 64 0.94 -20.88 1.97
CA ALA A 64 0.85 -20.80 0.51
C ALA A 64 2.20 -21.12 -0.16
N ILE A 65 3.30 -20.57 0.36
CA ILE A 65 4.66 -20.83 -0.12
C ILE A 65 5.03 -22.30 0.03
N LYS A 66 4.69 -22.90 1.18
CA LYS A 66 4.91 -24.32 1.46
C LYS A 66 3.95 -25.26 0.73
N ARG A 67 2.97 -24.72 -0.01
CA ARG A 67 1.93 -25.46 -0.72
C ARG A 67 1.04 -26.31 0.21
N GLU A 68 0.77 -25.78 1.39
CA GLU A 68 -0.04 -26.41 2.46
C GLU A 68 -1.49 -25.88 2.51
N LEU A 69 -1.88 -25.08 1.52
CA LEU A 69 -3.23 -24.54 1.39
C LEU A 69 -4.05 -25.41 0.44
N SER A 70 -5.32 -25.62 0.79
CA SER A 70 -6.33 -26.14 -0.13
C SER A 70 -6.57 -25.20 -1.32
N ALA A 71 -7.23 -25.69 -2.37
CA ALA A 71 -7.57 -24.86 -3.54
C ALA A 71 -8.41 -23.62 -3.19
N LYS A 72 -9.34 -23.76 -2.22
CA LYS A 72 -10.14 -22.65 -1.71
C LYS A 72 -9.26 -21.62 -0.99
N GLU A 73 -8.43 -22.07 -0.05
CA GLU A 73 -7.51 -21.20 0.69
C GLU A 73 -6.50 -20.51 -0.24
N LEU A 74 -6.02 -21.18 -1.30
CA LEU A 74 -5.15 -20.56 -2.31
C LEU A 74 -5.85 -19.42 -3.06
N THR A 75 -7.14 -19.59 -3.35
CA THR A 75 -7.95 -18.55 -4.00
C THR A 75 -8.11 -17.34 -3.08
N GLU A 76 -8.44 -17.57 -1.81
CA GLU A 76 -8.55 -16.51 -0.79
C GLU A 76 -7.20 -15.79 -0.57
N ALA A 77 -6.10 -16.54 -0.56
CA ALA A 77 -4.75 -15.97 -0.48
C ALA A 77 -4.43 -15.09 -1.70
N ALA A 78 -4.76 -15.54 -2.91
CA ALA A 78 -4.55 -14.77 -4.13
C ALA A 78 -5.33 -13.45 -4.11
N VAL A 79 -6.59 -13.49 -3.67
CA VAL A 79 -7.45 -12.31 -3.51
C VAL A 79 -6.89 -11.37 -2.45
N THR A 80 -6.45 -11.89 -1.31
CA THR A 80 -5.83 -11.09 -0.23
C THR A 80 -4.57 -10.37 -0.68
N ILE A 81 -3.69 -11.05 -1.42
CA ILE A 81 -2.45 -10.43 -1.92
C ILE A 81 -2.79 -9.31 -2.92
N ARG A 82 -3.68 -9.58 -3.88
CA ARG A 82 -4.11 -8.58 -4.88
C ARG A 82 -4.71 -7.36 -4.21
N PHE A 83 -5.63 -7.58 -3.26
CA PHE A 83 -6.24 -6.51 -2.48
C PHE A 83 -5.21 -5.63 -1.79
N ARG A 84 -4.25 -6.21 -1.05
CA ARG A 84 -3.19 -5.45 -0.37
C ARG A 84 -2.32 -4.66 -1.35
N TRP A 85 -2.00 -5.27 -2.49
CA TRP A 85 -1.22 -4.61 -3.52
C TRP A 85 -1.95 -3.43 -4.17
N GLU A 86 -3.19 -3.64 -4.60
CA GLU A 86 -4.03 -2.61 -5.22
C GLU A 86 -4.30 -1.47 -4.25
N LEU A 87 -4.57 -1.78 -2.98
CA LEU A 87 -4.82 -0.76 -1.98
C LEU A 87 -3.55 0.05 -1.65
N ALA A 88 -2.37 -0.57 -1.64
CA ALA A 88 -1.11 0.16 -1.50
C ALA A 88 -0.90 1.14 -2.67
N LEU A 89 -1.10 0.69 -3.91
CA LEU A 89 -1.01 1.54 -5.10
C LEU A 89 -2.04 2.68 -5.06
N TYR A 90 -3.23 2.42 -4.54
CA TYR A 90 -4.25 3.45 -4.38
C TYR A 90 -3.84 4.49 -3.32
N ALA A 91 -3.19 4.08 -2.23
CA ALA A 91 -2.56 4.99 -1.27
C ALA A 91 -1.53 5.91 -1.96
N ASP A 92 -0.64 5.33 -2.76
CA ASP A 92 0.36 6.09 -3.53
C ASP A 92 -0.31 7.08 -4.50
N HIS A 93 -1.40 6.67 -5.13
CA HIS A 93 -2.20 7.52 -6.01
C HIS A 93 -2.85 8.69 -5.26
N ILE A 94 -3.40 8.48 -4.06
CA ILE A 94 -3.93 9.56 -3.21
C ILE A 94 -2.82 10.56 -2.89
N VAL A 95 -1.68 10.08 -2.38
CA VAL A 95 -0.52 10.92 -2.03
C VAL A 95 -0.10 11.78 -3.23
N LYS A 96 0.01 11.17 -4.40
CA LYS A 96 0.35 11.88 -5.64
C LYS A 96 -0.71 12.89 -6.05
N THR A 97 -1.99 12.51 -6.01
CA THR A 97 -3.11 13.34 -6.47
C THR A 97 -3.22 14.64 -5.70
N PHE A 98 -2.97 14.61 -4.40
CA PHE A 98 -3.04 15.78 -3.52
C PHE A 98 -1.70 16.46 -3.28
N GLY A 99 -0.62 16.02 -3.95
CA GLY A 99 0.72 16.59 -3.76
C GLY A 99 1.25 16.44 -2.34
N LEU A 100 0.86 15.35 -1.65
CA LEU A 100 1.29 15.10 -0.27
C LEU A 100 2.75 14.64 -0.22
N GLN A 101 3.39 14.87 0.92
CA GLN A 101 4.74 14.34 1.15
C GLN A 101 4.71 12.81 1.24
N VAL A 102 5.61 12.17 0.50
CA VAL A 102 5.75 10.70 0.48
C VAL A 102 6.36 10.22 1.79
N PRO A 103 5.64 9.41 2.61
CA PRO A 103 6.17 8.88 3.86
C PRO A 103 7.45 8.08 3.66
N GLY A 104 8.52 8.51 4.34
CA GLY A 104 9.84 7.87 4.24
C GLY A 104 10.46 7.88 2.84
N GLY A 105 9.92 8.64 1.88
CA GLY A 105 10.36 8.65 0.49
C GLY A 105 10.12 7.34 -0.27
N GLU A 106 9.28 6.45 0.27
CA GLU A 106 9.01 5.12 -0.27
C GLU A 106 7.52 4.96 -0.57
N VAL A 107 7.20 4.17 -1.60
CA VAL A 107 5.82 3.80 -1.92
C VAL A 107 5.20 2.95 -0.80
N CYS A 108 3.88 2.99 -0.66
CA CYS A 108 3.12 2.44 0.45
C CYS A 108 3.51 1.00 0.82
N ILE A 109 3.62 0.10 -0.17
CA ILE A 109 3.95 -1.32 0.08
C ILE A 109 5.38 -1.53 0.61
N LEU A 110 6.29 -0.58 0.38
CA LEU A 110 7.71 -0.64 0.77
C LEU A 110 8.07 0.28 1.93
N TRP A 111 7.12 1.12 2.34
CA TRP A 111 7.29 2.07 3.44
C TRP A 111 7.59 1.36 4.76
N ASP A 112 8.61 1.83 5.48
CA ASP A 112 8.96 1.28 6.78
C ASP A 112 7.99 1.73 7.87
N PHE A 113 6.92 0.98 8.03
CA PHE A 113 5.89 1.27 9.01
C PHE A 113 6.37 0.99 10.44
N ALA A 114 7.29 0.04 10.63
CA ALA A 114 7.90 -0.18 11.94
C ALA A 114 8.67 1.07 12.40
N LYS A 115 9.52 1.62 11.51
CA LYS A 115 10.24 2.86 11.78
C LYS A 115 9.29 4.02 12.10
N TRP A 116 8.25 4.21 11.29
CA TRP A 116 7.24 5.25 11.56
C TRP A 116 6.59 5.10 12.94
N ARG A 117 6.19 3.89 13.32
CA ARG A 117 5.62 3.64 14.67
C ARG A 117 6.61 3.97 15.78
N SER A 118 7.89 3.66 15.60
CA SER A 118 8.94 4.02 16.57
C SER A 118 9.11 5.54 16.68
N GLU A 119 9.06 6.29 15.56
CA GLU A 119 9.12 7.75 15.57
C GLU A 119 7.92 8.35 16.33
N LEU A 120 6.71 7.86 16.09
CA LEU A 120 5.52 8.28 16.83
C LEU A 120 5.62 7.98 18.32
N ALA A 121 6.09 6.78 18.69
CA ALA A 121 6.30 6.41 20.09
C ALA A 121 7.36 7.29 20.78
N GLY A 122 8.33 7.79 20.02
CA GLY A 122 9.32 8.77 20.45
C GLY A 122 8.80 10.22 20.53
N GLY A 123 7.52 10.46 20.25
CA GLY A 123 6.89 11.78 20.32
C GLY A 123 7.16 12.68 19.10
N GLN A 124 7.67 12.12 18.00
CA GLN A 124 7.74 12.84 16.73
C GLN A 124 6.35 12.98 16.10
N HIS A 125 6.20 13.91 15.16
CA HIS A 125 4.96 14.13 14.38
C HIS A 125 3.73 14.46 15.25
N ARG A 126 3.79 15.57 16.00
CA ARG A 126 2.77 15.96 16.99
C ARG A 126 1.33 16.02 16.44
N ASN A 127 1.18 16.36 15.16
CA ASN A 127 -0.13 16.47 14.51
C ASN A 127 -0.70 15.12 14.06
N HIS A 128 0.01 14.00 14.27
CA HIS A 128 -0.41 12.68 13.81
C HIS A 128 -1.78 12.27 14.35
N SER A 129 -2.03 12.45 15.65
CA SER A 129 -3.29 12.08 16.28
C SER A 129 -4.48 12.84 15.68
N PHE A 130 -4.28 14.15 15.42
CA PHE A 130 -5.29 14.98 14.79
C PHE A 130 -5.54 14.57 13.33
N ALA A 131 -4.48 14.36 12.55
CA ALA A 131 -4.59 13.88 11.17
C ALA A 131 -5.27 12.50 11.10
N TRP A 132 -4.94 11.59 12.01
CA TRP A 132 -5.57 10.29 12.15
C TRP A 132 -7.07 10.43 12.37
N ASP A 133 -7.49 11.24 13.35
CA ASP A 133 -8.90 11.45 13.63
C ASP A 133 -9.65 12.02 12.43
N MET A 134 -9.07 12.99 11.70
CA MET A 134 -9.73 13.60 10.54
C MET A 134 -9.86 12.65 9.35
N VAL A 135 -8.84 11.84 9.07
CA VAL A 135 -8.84 10.92 7.92
C VAL A 135 -9.65 9.66 8.22
N VAL A 136 -9.43 9.04 9.38
CA VAL A 136 -10.01 7.73 9.72
C VAL A 136 -11.45 7.89 10.21
N ARG A 137 -11.75 8.83 11.12
CA ARG A 137 -13.15 9.08 11.52
C ARG A 137 -13.93 9.81 10.44
N GLY A 138 -13.24 10.47 9.50
CA GLY A 138 -13.83 11.05 8.30
C GLY A 138 -14.47 10.00 7.39
N GLY A 139 -14.10 8.72 7.52
CA GLY A 139 -14.81 7.61 6.87
C GLY A 139 -13.99 6.86 5.81
N ILE A 140 -12.69 7.11 5.67
CA ILE A 140 -11.84 6.24 4.87
C ILE A 140 -11.76 4.87 5.55
N LYS A 141 -12.17 3.82 4.84
CA LYS A 141 -12.18 2.45 5.36
C LYS A 141 -10.91 1.70 4.92
N PRO A 142 -10.40 0.77 5.74
CA PRO A 142 -9.29 -0.08 5.33
C PRO A 142 -9.69 -1.15 4.30
N ASN A 143 -11.00 -1.35 4.07
CA ASN A 143 -11.57 -2.31 3.10
C ASN A 143 -12.28 -1.56 1.96
N LEU A 144 -11.55 -0.70 1.26
CA LEU A 144 -12.07 0.15 0.19
C LEU A 144 -12.61 -0.61 -1.03
N LEU A 145 -12.10 -1.82 -1.24
CA LEU A 145 -12.50 -2.75 -2.29
C LEU A 145 -13.29 -3.84 -1.56
N ASP A 146 -14.52 -4.16 -1.99
CA ASP A 146 -15.42 -5.15 -1.37
C ASP A 146 -14.69 -6.51 -1.19
N HIS A 147 -13.98 -6.66 -0.08
CA HIS A 147 -13.07 -7.75 0.20
C HIS A 147 -13.38 -8.29 1.59
N ASP A 148 -13.83 -9.54 1.63
CA ASP A 148 -14.24 -10.24 2.87
C ASP A 148 -13.05 -10.74 3.70
N GLY A 149 -11.81 -10.54 3.26
CA GLY A 149 -10.62 -10.91 4.01
C GLY A 149 -10.07 -9.79 4.90
N TYR A 150 -8.91 -10.05 5.50
CA TYR A 150 -8.37 -9.22 6.58
C TYR A 150 -8.07 -7.78 6.16
N PRO A 151 -8.44 -6.79 7.00
CA PRO A 151 -8.10 -5.39 6.80
C PRO A 151 -6.61 -5.14 6.53
N PHE A 152 -6.35 -4.09 5.76
CA PHE A 152 -5.01 -3.63 5.45
C PHE A 152 -4.78 -2.20 5.96
N ASP A 153 -4.59 -2.09 7.27
CA ASP A 153 -4.50 -0.81 7.98
C ASP A 153 -3.31 0.06 7.54
N ARG A 154 -2.26 -0.55 6.98
CA ARG A 154 -1.13 0.17 6.37
C ARG A 154 -1.59 1.26 5.41
N PHE A 155 -2.62 0.99 4.60
CA PHE A 155 -3.17 1.98 3.69
C PHE A 155 -3.60 3.26 4.42
N LEU A 156 -4.33 3.12 5.53
CA LEU A 156 -4.75 4.26 6.36
C LEU A 156 -3.55 4.95 6.98
N HIS A 157 -2.63 4.17 7.58
CA HIS A 157 -1.44 4.72 8.20
C HIS A 157 -0.56 5.50 7.22
N TYR A 158 -0.44 5.02 5.98
CA TYR A 158 0.35 5.69 4.95
C TYR A 158 -0.26 7.02 4.52
N VAL A 159 -1.57 7.06 4.26
CA VAL A 159 -2.28 8.30 3.92
C VAL A 159 -2.24 9.30 5.07
N VAL A 160 -2.47 8.84 6.31
CA VAL A 160 -2.37 9.69 7.51
C VAL A 160 -0.95 10.21 7.69
N ALA A 161 0.07 9.37 7.52
CA ALA A 161 1.47 9.80 7.59
C ALA A 161 1.77 10.88 6.55
N ALA A 162 1.28 10.72 5.32
CA ALA A 162 1.47 11.71 4.26
C ALA A 162 0.81 13.06 4.59
N VAL A 163 -0.41 13.04 5.14
CA VAL A 163 -1.08 14.26 5.64
C VAL A 163 -0.33 14.86 6.83
N THR A 164 0.12 14.03 7.76
CA THR A 164 0.87 14.47 8.96
C THR A 164 2.16 15.19 8.57
N LEU A 165 2.88 14.67 7.57
CA LEU A 165 4.16 15.20 7.10
C LEU A 165 4.02 16.56 6.39
N MET A 166 2.81 16.97 5.99
CA MET A 166 2.60 18.31 5.47
C MET A 166 2.76 19.39 6.54
N ASP A 167 2.72 19.01 7.83
CA ASP A 167 2.90 19.89 8.99
C ASP A 167 2.07 21.18 8.93
N LEU A 168 0.84 21.06 8.42
CA LEU A 168 -0.07 22.19 8.27
C LEU A 168 -0.74 22.54 9.61
N PRO A 169 -1.17 23.80 9.79
CA PRO A 169 -2.09 24.18 10.86
C PRO A 169 -3.35 23.30 10.91
N GLU A 170 -4.00 23.16 12.07
CA GLU A 170 -5.12 22.23 12.26
C GLU A 170 -6.31 22.48 11.32
N ASP A 171 -6.65 23.74 11.04
CA ASP A 171 -7.72 24.14 10.12
C ASP A 171 -7.42 23.70 8.68
N MET A 172 -6.19 23.92 8.23
CA MET A 172 -5.71 23.47 6.92
C MET A 172 -5.62 21.95 6.83
N THR A 173 -5.12 21.29 7.89
CA THR A 173 -5.08 19.83 7.99
C THR A 173 -6.48 19.23 7.91
N ARG A 174 -7.46 19.83 8.60
CA ARG A 174 -8.87 19.42 8.55
C ARG A 174 -9.46 19.60 7.15
N ALA A 175 -9.20 20.72 6.50
CA ALA A 175 -9.67 20.98 5.14
C ALA A 175 -9.09 19.96 4.15
N LEU A 176 -7.78 19.71 4.21
CA LEU A 176 -7.09 18.71 3.40
C LEU A 176 -7.66 17.30 3.63
N ALA A 177 -7.73 16.86 4.89
CA ALA A 177 -8.27 15.55 5.24
C ALA A 177 -9.71 15.38 4.74
N THR A 178 -10.55 16.42 4.85
CA THR A 178 -11.93 16.41 4.34
C THR A 178 -11.97 16.17 2.82
N ILE A 179 -11.08 16.82 2.06
CA ILE A 179 -11.00 16.64 0.61
C ILE A 179 -10.56 15.21 0.26
N VAL A 180 -9.52 14.69 0.94
CA VAL A 180 -9.01 13.32 0.75
C VAL A 180 -10.10 12.28 1.05
N VAL A 181 -10.84 12.47 2.15
CA VAL A 181 -11.98 11.64 2.55
C VAL A 181 -13.06 11.64 1.47
N LYS A 182 -13.49 12.83 0.99
CA LYS A 182 -14.53 12.95 -0.03
C LYS A 182 -14.12 12.32 -1.37
N TYR A 183 -12.88 12.54 -1.78
CA TYR A 183 -12.32 11.90 -2.98
C TYR A 183 -12.39 10.38 -2.87
N THR A 184 -11.96 9.85 -1.73
CA THR A 184 -11.93 8.40 -1.48
C THR A 184 -13.34 7.80 -1.46
N ALA A 185 -14.32 8.50 -0.89
CA ALA A 185 -15.72 8.08 -0.91
C ALA A 185 -16.34 8.10 -2.33
N GLY A 186 -15.97 9.08 -3.15
CA GLY A 186 -16.39 9.16 -4.55
C GLY A 186 -15.88 7.98 -5.38
N GLU A 187 -14.59 7.66 -5.23
CA GLU A 187 -13.96 6.51 -5.90
C GLU A 187 -14.54 5.17 -5.41
N GLN A 188 -14.87 5.03 -4.12
CA GLN A 188 -15.60 3.86 -3.60
C GLN A 188 -16.92 3.64 -4.33
N GLY A 189 -17.73 4.70 -4.44
CA GLY A 189 -19.02 4.62 -5.13
C GLY A 189 -18.86 4.18 -6.59
N PHE A 190 -17.83 4.67 -7.27
CA PHE A 190 -17.54 4.30 -8.66
C PHE A 190 -17.07 2.83 -8.79
N LEU A 191 -16.17 2.38 -7.91
CA LEU A 191 -15.65 1.01 -7.92
C LEU A 191 -16.75 -0.01 -7.60
N GLN A 192 -17.61 0.28 -6.62
CA GLN A 192 -18.76 -0.56 -6.27
C GLN A 192 -19.79 -0.64 -7.41
N GLN A 193 -20.06 0.47 -8.11
CA GLN A 193 -20.93 0.46 -9.30
C GLN A 193 -20.36 -0.44 -10.41
N ARG A 194 -19.05 -0.35 -10.69
CA ARG A 194 -18.39 -1.19 -11.71
C ARG A 194 -18.39 -2.68 -11.35
N ALA A 195 -18.21 -3.01 -10.07
CA ALA A 195 -18.26 -4.40 -9.61
C ALA A 195 -19.67 -5.00 -9.78
N ARG A 196 -20.72 -4.24 -9.46
CA ARG A 196 -22.11 -4.67 -9.65
C ARG A 196 -22.47 -4.94 -11.12
N VAL A 197 -22.00 -4.12 -12.04
CA VAL A 197 -22.23 -4.31 -13.48
C VAL A 197 -21.54 -5.58 -14.01
N ARG A 198 -20.39 -5.97 -13.44
CA ARG A 198 -19.66 -7.18 -13.85
C ARG A 198 -20.26 -8.49 -13.32
N CYS A 199 -21.01 -8.47 -12.22
CA CYS A 199 -21.68 -9.65 -11.68
C CYS A 199 -23.09 -9.87 -12.28
N ALA A 200 -23.61 -8.91 -13.05
CA ALA A 200 -24.93 -8.97 -13.69
C ALA A 200 -24.89 -9.49 -15.14
N THR A 201 -23.72 -9.88 -15.63
CA THR A 201 -23.45 -10.46 -16.96
C THR A 201 -22.80 -11.82 -16.82
#